data_AF-A0A661VBU6-F1
#
_entry.id   AF-A0A661VBU6-F1
#
_cell.length_a   1.000
_cell.length_b   1.000
_cell.length_c   1.000
_cell.angle_alpha   90.00
_cell.angle_beta   90.00
_cell.angle_gamma   90.00
#
_symmetry.space_group_name_H-M   'P 1'
#
loop_
_entity.id
_entity.type
_entity.pdbx_description
1 polymer ?
#
loop_
_entity_poly.entity_id
_entity_poly.type
_entity_poly.pdbx_seq_one_letter_code
_entity_poly.pdbx_strand_id
1 'polypeptide(L)'
;MSQRSIRDGILTIKDGVSEELVIRIGEGNFTWNERRNVDYTRDRGVISEVRLGDDEAVEVNFDFIWDWISSISGISVVEALKGTAAGWVTAGDVCEPYAVDLELVITPENCGSEIETITFNEFRWETINPDLRAGSVSSTGRCMSYTAV
;
A
#
# COMPACT_ATOMS: atom_id res chain seq x y z
N MET A 1 -20.42 -17.10 0.77
CA MET A 1 -19.35 -16.26 0.22
C MET A 1 -18.49 -15.85 1.41
N SER A 2 -17.31 -16.44 1.56
CA SER A 2 -16.40 -16.07 2.65
C SER A 2 -15.92 -14.64 2.42
N GLN A 3 -16.23 -13.75 3.34
CA GLN A 3 -15.73 -12.39 3.33
C GLN A 3 -14.22 -12.45 3.54
N ARG A 4 -13.42 -12.05 2.54
CA ARG A 4 -11.98 -11.82 2.71
C ARG A 4 -11.85 -10.59 3.60
N SER A 5 -11.68 -10.82 4.90
CA SER A 5 -11.49 -9.76 5.87
C SER A 5 -10.01 -9.46 6.00
N ILE A 6 -9.65 -8.19 6.16
CA ILE A 6 -8.28 -7.76 6.47
C ILE A 6 -7.88 -8.09 7.91
N ARG A 7 -8.83 -8.56 8.73
CA ARG A 7 -8.56 -9.07 10.07
C ARG A 7 -7.48 -10.15 9.99
N ASP A 8 -6.45 -10.02 10.82
CA ASP A 8 -5.24 -10.86 10.82
C ASP A 8 -4.32 -10.73 9.58
N GLY A 9 -4.54 -9.72 8.74
CA GLY A 9 -3.63 -9.37 7.65
C GLY A 9 -2.27 -8.89 8.17
N ILE A 10 -1.22 -9.17 7.40
CA ILE A 10 0.14 -8.68 7.68
C ILE A 10 0.46 -7.60 6.65
N LEU A 11 0.72 -6.39 7.13
CA LEU A 11 1.24 -5.29 6.32
C LEU A 11 2.74 -5.18 6.56
N THR A 12 3.53 -5.35 5.51
CA THR A 12 4.98 -5.16 5.52
C THR A 12 5.32 -3.89 4.76
N ILE A 13 5.97 -2.94 5.42
CA ILE A 13 6.55 -1.75 4.79
C ILE A 13 8.01 -2.05 4.49
N LYS A 14 8.41 -1.94 3.23
CA LYS A 14 9.78 -2.21 2.78
C LYS A 14 10.42 -0.91 2.29
N ASP A 15 11.70 -0.76 2.59
CA ASP A 15 12.55 0.25 1.98
C ASP A 15 13.06 -0.23 0.61
N GLY A 16 13.80 0.63 -0.11
CA GLY A 16 14.33 0.28 -1.44
C GLY A 16 15.42 -0.77 -1.48
N VAL A 17 15.83 -1.35 -0.34
CA VAL A 17 17.00 -2.23 -0.25
C VAL A 17 16.73 -3.50 0.55
N SER A 18 16.61 -3.40 1.88
CA SER A 18 16.53 -4.57 2.78
C SER A 18 15.90 -4.32 4.14
N GLU A 19 15.57 -3.08 4.49
CA GLU A 19 14.89 -2.77 5.74
C GLU A 19 13.39 -3.03 5.58
N GLU A 20 12.80 -3.70 6.57
CA GLU A 20 11.38 -4.01 6.60
C GLU A 20 10.77 -3.78 7.97
N LEU A 21 9.52 -3.32 7.97
CA LEU A 21 8.67 -3.14 9.14
C LEU A 21 7.42 -3.98 8.95
N VAL A 22 7.24 -4.99 9.80
CA VAL A 22 6.11 -5.91 9.75
C VAL A 22 5.07 -5.49 10.79
N ILE A 23 3.83 -5.35 10.34
CA ILE A 23 2.70 -4.91 11.14
C ILE A 23 1.60 -5.94 11.01
N ARG A 24 1.14 -6.51 12.13
CA ARG A 24 -0.07 -7.34 12.12
C ARG A 24 -1.28 -6.48 12.42
N ILE A 25 -2.22 -6.47 11.48
CA ILE A 25 -3.46 -5.72 11.56
C ILE A 25 -4.45 -6.50 12.42
N GLY A 26 -4.91 -5.87 13.50
CA GLY A 26 -5.98 -6.41 14.33
C GLY A 26 -7.35 -6.10 13.71
N GLU A 27 -7.60 -4.82 13.46
CA GLU A 27 -8.83 -4.34 12.83
C GLU A 27 -8.54 -3.07 12.03
N GLY A 28 -9.27 -2.86 10.94
CA GLY A 28 -9.10 -1.65 10.15
C GLY A 28 -9.70 -1.74 8.76
N ASN A 29 -9.37 -0.75 7.95
CA ASN A 29 -9.71 -0.63 6.56
C ASN A 29 -8.45 -0.33 5.75
N PHE A 30 -8.35 -0.98 4.58
CA PHE A 30 -7.33 -0.70 3.59
C PHE A 30 -8.03 -0.62 2.25
N THR A 31 -7.92 0.54 1.60
CA THR A 31 -8.60 0.83 0.34
C THR A 31 -7.63 1.46 -0.63
N TRP A 32 -7.70 1.04 -1.89
CA TRP A 32 -6.98 1.70 -2.97
C TRP A 32 -7.94 1.97 -4.13
N ASN A 33 -7.65 3.01 -4.89
CA ASN A 33 -8.43 3.47 -6.03
C ASN A 33 -7.51 3.59 -7.24
N GLU A 34 -7.76 2.76 -8.25
CA GLU A 34 -7.07 2.79 -9.53
C GLU A 34 -7.95 3.51 -10.54
N ARG A 35 -7.36 4.46 -11.27
CA ARG A 35 -8.00 5.13 -12.38
C ARG A 35 -7.22 4.83 -13.64
N ARG A 36 -7.97 4.62 -14.72
CA ARG A 36 -7.39 4.33 -16.04
C ARG A 36 -8.04 5.22 -17.08
N ASN A 37 -7.23 6.04 -17.73
CA ASN A 37 -7.67 6.87 -18.84
C ASN A 37 -7.78 6.03 -20.10
N VAL A 38 -9.01 5.89 -20.61
CA VAL A 38 -9.31 5.16 -21.84
C VAL A 38 -10.08 6.06 -22.78
N ASP A 39 -9.45 6.36 -23.92
CA ASP A 39 -10.03 7.16 -24.97
C ASP A 39 -10.83 6.28 -25.94
N TYR A 40 -12.12 6.59 -26.07
CA TYR A 40 -13.04 5.91 -26.96
C TYR A 40 -13.38 6.79 -28.16
N THR A 41 -12.71 6.58 -29.28
CA THR A 41 -13.05 7.26 -30.54
C THR A 41 -14.26 6.58 -31.17
N ARG A 42 -15.34 7.34 -31.37
CA ARG A 42 -16.59 6.85 -31.97
C ARG A 42 -16.73 7.34 -33.39
N ASP A 43 -17.13 6.45 -34.31
CA ASP A 43 -17.58 6.81 -35.65
C ASP A 43 -19.09 6.56 -35.74
N ARG A 44 -19.86 7.64 -35.92
CA ARG A 44 -21.34 7.61 -36.02
C ARG A 44 -22.04 6.87 -34.87
N GLY A 45 -21.51 6.99 -33.66
CA GLY A 45 -22.11 6.39 -32.46
C GLY A 45 -21.68 4.94 -32.19
N VAL A 46 -20.84 4.34 -33.04
CA VAL A 46 -20.21 3.03 -32.78
C VAL A 46 -18.76 3.26 -32.33
N ILE A 47 -18.30 2.52 -31.33
CA ILE A 47 -16.89 2.56 -30.89
C ILE A 47 -16.04 2.01 -32.03
N SER A 48 -15.15 2.83 -32.56
CA SER A 48 -14.30 2.51 -33.71
C SER A 48 -12.88 2.16 -33.25
N GLU A 49 -12.35 2.92 -32.29
CA GLU A 49 -11.00 2.73 -31.77
C GLU A 49 -10.97 2.98 -30.25
N VAL A 50 -10.18 2.18 -29.55
CA VAL A 50 -9.93 2.31 -28.11
C VAL A 50 -8.44 2.51 -27.92
N ARG A 51 -8.05 3.62 -27.30
CA ARG A 51 -6.65 3.92 -26.97
C ARG A 51 -6.51 4.13 -25.46
N LEU A 52 -5.33 3.81 -24.94
CA LEU A 52 -4.96 4.12 -23.58
C LEU A 52 -4.39 5.54 -23.55
N GLY A 53 -4.89 6.33 -22.61
CA GLY A 53 -4.32 7.64 -22.27
C GLY A 53 -3.14 7.50 -21.33
N ASP A 54 -2.83 8.59 -20.63
CA ASP A 54 -1.73 8.62 -19.66
C ASP A 54 -2.03 7.74 -18.44
N ASP A 55 -0.98 7.14 -17.89
CA ASP A 55 -1.04 6.38 -16.64
C ASP A 55 -1.36 7.33 -15.46
N GLU A 56 -2.26 6.91 -14.58
CA GLU A 56 -2.59 7.65 -13.37
C GLU A 56 -2.04 6.94 -12.13
N ALA A 57 -1.65 7.74 -11.14
CA ALA A 57 -1.21 7.22 -9.85
C ALA A 57 -2.38 6.57 -9.10
N VAL A 58 -2.07 5.53 -8.33
CA VAL A 58 -3.06 4.79 -7.53
C VAL A 58 -3.18 5.46 -6.17
N GLU A 59 -4.39 5.86 -5.78
CA GLU A 59 -4.65 6.47 -4.47
C GLU A 59 -4.78 5.35 -3.43
N VAL A 60 -3.97 5.36 -2.38
CA VAL A 60 -3.98 4.35 -1.32
C VAL A 60 -4.31 5.01 0.02
N ASN A 61 -5.31 4.47 0.71
CA ASN A 61 -5.76 4.92 2.01
C ASN A 61 -5.87 3.73 2.97
N PHE A 62 -5.16 3.80 4.09
CA PHE A 62 -5.26 2.80 5.13
C PHE A 62 -5.51 3.45 6.48
N ASP A 63 -6.35 2.80 7.27
CA ASP A 63 -6.67 3.15 8.65
C ASP A 63 -6.82 1.86 9.43
N PHE A 64 -5.85 1.57 10.29
CA PHE A 64 -5.87 0.33 11.05
C PHE A 64 -5.37 0.50 12.48
N ILE A 65 -5.86 -0.41 13.32
CA ILE A 65 -5.38 -0.69 14.66
C ILE A 65 -4.46 -1.90 14.55
N TRP A 66 -3.22 -1.78 15.04
CA TRP A 66 -2.25 -2.87 15.03
C TRP A 66 -2.29 -3.64 16.34
N ASP A 67 -2.11 -4.97 16.27
CA ASP A 67 -1.93 -5.81 17.46
C ASP A 67 -0.48 -5.77 17.94
N TRP A 68 0.46 -5.88 17.00
CA TRP A 68 1.88 -5.76 17.26
C TRP A 68 2.61 -5.22 16.03
N ILE A 69 3.73 -4.56 16.31
CA ILE A 69 4.67 -4.04 15.31
C ILE A 69 6.01 -4.70 15.58
N SER A 70 6.70 -5.11 14.53
CA SER A 70 8.07 -5.60 14.60
C SER A 70 8.91 -5.05 13.48
N SER A 71 10.08 -4.53 13.87
CA SER A 71 11.16 -4.16 12.97
C SER A 71 12.47 -4.69 13.52
N ILE A 72 13.41 -4.93 12.62
CA ILE A 72 14.78 -5.34 12.97
C ILE A 72 15.47 -4.24 13.80
N SER A 73 15.13 -2.99 13.53
CA SER A 73 15.80 -1.78 14.02
C SER A 73 14.98 -1.00 15.07
N GLY A 74 13.81 -1.49 15.48
CA GLY A 74 12.98 -0.85 16.52
C GLY A 74 12.34 0.47 16.10
N ILE A 75 12.07 0.62 14.81
CA ILE A 75 11.55 1.82 14.16
C ILE A 75 10.02 1.88 14.26
N SER A 76 9.46 3.10 14.36
CA SER A 76 8.02 3.35 14.30
C SER A 76 7.48 3.43 12.87
N VAL A 77 6.17 3.15 12.69
CA VAL A 77 5.49 3.26 11.38
C VAL A 77 5.68 4.65 10.75
N VAL A 78 5.68 5.69 11.58
CA VAL A 78 5.83 7.08 11.13
C VAL A 78 7.24 7.33 10.59
N GLU A 79 8.27 6.79 11.24
CA GLU A 79 9.66 6.94 10.81
C GLU A 79 9.95 6.16 9.52
N ALA A 80 9.35 4.97 9.39
CA ALA A 80 9.39 4.17 8.18
C ALA A 80 8.76 4.93 6.99
N LEU A 81 7.53 5.45 7.15
CA LEU A 81 6.85 6.19 6.08
C LEU A 81 7.57 7.49 5.70
N LYS A 82 8.13 8.21 6.68
CA LYS A 82 8.82 9.50 6.44
C LYS A 82 10.26 9.34 5.96
N GLY A 83 10.83 8.14 6.00
CA GLY A 83 12.24 7.93 5.68
C GLY A 83 13.19 8.59 6.66
N THR A 84 12.75 8.85 7.89
CA THR A 84 13.59 9.47 8.93
C THR A 84 14.37 8.43 9.73
N ALA A 85 14.11 7.14 9.48
CA ALA A 85 14.83 6.06 10.12
C ALA A 85 16.24 5.88 9.55
N ALA A 86 17.20 5.58 10.42
CA ALA A 86 18.57 5.33 10.00
C ALA A 86 18.65 4.05 9.16
N GLY A 87 19.28 4.14 7.98
CA GLY A 87 19.48 3.01 7.08
C GLY A 87 18.39 2.81 6.03
N TRP A 88 17.24 3.51 6.15
CA TRP A 88 16.15 3.40 5.18
C TRP A 88 16.46 4.19 3.92
N VAL A 89 16.39 3.51 2.78
CA VAL A 89 16.60 4.10 1.46
C VAL A 89 15.27 4.15 0.71
N THR A 90 15.10 5.18 -0.13
CA THR A 90 13.90 5.31 -0.98
C THR A 90 13.80 4.12 -1.95
N ALA A 91 12.59 3.61 -2.17
CA ALA A 91 12.32 2.54 -3.13
C ALA A 91 12.42 2.98 -4.61
N GLY A 92 12.36 4.30 -4.87
CA GLY A 92 12.47 4.89 -6.21
C GLY A 92 13.84 5.52 -6.51
N ASP A 93 13.87 6.45 -7.46
CA ASP A 93 15.09 7.21 -7.78
C ASP A 93 15.48 8.13 -6.60
N VAL A 94 16.79 8.29 -6.37
CA VAL A 94 17.35 9.17 -5.33
C VAL A 94 17.00 10.65 -5.58
N CYS A 95 16.68 11.01 -6.82
CA CYS A 95 16.24 12.36 -7.18
C CYS A 95 14.75 12.62 -6.90
N GLU A 96 13.99 11.58 -6.55
CA GLU A 96 12.55 11.68 -6.30
C GLU A 96 12.23 11.80 -4.80
N PRO A 97 11.04 12.32 -4.45
CA PRO A 97 10.58 12.31 -3.08
C PRO A 97 10.55 10.89 -2.52
N TYR A 98 10.90 10.77 -1.24
CA TYR A 98 11.00 9.50 -0.53
C TYR A 98 9.74 8.65 -0.70
N ALA A 99 9.95 7.40 -1.11
CA ALA A 99 8.90 6.41 -1.33
C ALA A 99 9.26 5.09 -0.65
N VAL A 100 8.23 4.34 -0.26
CA VAL A 100 8.33 3.01 0.34
C VAL A 100 7.45 2.03 -0.40
N ASP A 101 7.77 0.74 -0.35
CA ASP A 101 6.90 -0.30 -0.87
C ASP A 101 6.00 -0.84 0.25
N LEU A 102 4.71 -0.99 -0.03
CA LEU A 102 3.74 -1.57 0.91
C LEU A 102 3.32 -2.94 0.43
N GLU A 103 3.48 -3.97 1.25
CA GLU A 103 3.05 -5.33 0.93
C GLU A 103 1.98 -5.78 1.93
N LEU A 104 0.76 -5.97 1.45
CA LEU A 104 -0.37 -6.46 2.23
C LEU A 104 -0.58 -7.94 1.94
N VAL A 105 -0.43 -8.77 2.97
CA VAL A 105 -0.62 -10.21 2.92
C VAL A 105 -1.91 -10.57 3.67
N ILE A 106 -2.91 -11.07 2.95
CA ILE A 106 -4.19 -11.51 3.50
C ILE A 106 -4.21 -13.04 3.51
N THR A 107 -4.29 -13.62 4.71
CA THR A 107 -4.41 -15.07 4.88
C THR A 107 -5.84 -15.40 5.33
N PRO A 108 -6.65 -16.12 4.54
CA PRO A 108 -7.99 -16.50 4.97
C PRO A 108 -7.94 -17.47 6.16
N GLU A 109 -8.85 -17.30 7.13
CA GLU A 109 -8.94 -18.10 8.37
C GLU A 109 -9.16 -19.61 8.15
N ASN A 110 -9.43 -20.06 6.92
CA ASN A 110 -9.61 -21.48 6.59
C ASN A 110 -8.78 -21.88 5.36
N CYS A 111 -7.84 -22.78 5.61
CA CYS A 111 -7.10 -23.60 4.66
C CYS A 111 -5.90 -22.93 3.95
N GLY A 112 -4.71 -23.42 4.31
CA GLY A 112 -3.45 -23.01 3.73
C GLY A 112 -3.39 -23.28 2.23
N SER A 113 -3.08 -22.22 1.49
CA SER A 113 -2.28 -22.15 0.24
C SER A 113 -2.60 -20.87 -0.54
N GLU A 114 -3.79 -20.30 -0.35
CA GLU A 114 -4.22 -19.07 -1.03
C GLU A 114 -3.95 -17.86 -0.16
N ILE A 115 -2.69 -17.41 -0.21
CA ILE A 115 -2.25 -16.15 0.39
C ILE A 115 -2.39 -15.09 -0.70
N GLU A 116 -3.28 -14.12 -0.51
CA GLU A 116 -3.37 -12.97 -1.41
C GLU A 116 -2.32 -11.94 -0.97
N THR A 117 -1.38 -11.63 -1.87
CA THR A 117 -0.33 -10.65 -1.60
C THR A 117 -0.49 -9.47 -2.54
N ILE A 118 -0.70 -8.29 -1.98
CA ILE A 118 -0.90 -7.05 -2.72
C ILE A 118 0.28 -6.13 -2.40
N THR A 119 1.13 -5.91 -3.40
CA THR A 119 2.30 -5.03 -3.29
C THR A 119 2.02 -3.71 -4.00
N PHE A 120 2.13 -2.60 -3.28
CA PHE A 120 2.04 -1.24 -3.79
C PHE A 120 3.47 -0.68 -3.88
N ASN A 121 3.92 -0.41 -5.10
CA ASN A 121 5.28 0.04 -5.35
C ASN A 121 5.35 1.57 -5.28
N GLU A 122 6.41 2.07 -4.65
CA GLU A 122 6.71 3.49 -4.49
C GLU A 122 5.56 4.33 -3.91
N PHE A 123 5.00 3.87 -2.79
CA PHE A 123 4.04 4.64 -2.03
C PHE A 123 4.68 5.89 -1.41
N ARG A 124 4.08 7.04 -1.70
CA ARG A 124 4.44 8.35 -1.17
C ARG A 124 3.30 8.84 -0.30
N TRP A 125 3.60 9.07 0.98
CA TRP A 125 2.61 9.54 1.95
C TRP A 125 2.25 11.01 1.69
N GLU A 126 0.97 11.35 1.79
CA GLU A 126 0.47 12.73 1.72
C GLU A 126 0.00 13.21 3.11
N THR A 127 -0.68 12.34 3.85
CA THR A 127 -1.14 12.61 5.22
C THR A 127 -0.89 11.40 6.10
N ILE A 128 -0.40 11.62 7.32
CA ILE A 128 -0.21 10.58 8.34
C ILE A 128 -0.80 11.10 9.65
N ASN A 129 -1.77 10.38 10.22
CA ASN A 129 -2.30 10.65 11.55
C ASN A 129 -2.10 9.41 12.44
N PRO A 130 -0.99 9.34 13.20
CA PRO A 130 -0.76 8.28 14.17
C PRO A 130 -1.42 8.62 15.51
N ASP A 131 -2.16 7.68 16.08
CA ASP A 131 -2.69 7.76 17.45
C ASP A 131 -2.08 6.64 18.30
N LEU A 132 -1.04 7.00 19.06
CA LEU A 132 -0.34 6.08 19.96
C LEU A 132 -1.18 5.64 21.17
N ARG A 133 -2.22 6.39 21.52
CA ARG A 133 -3.11 6.03 22.63
C ARG A 133 -4.11 4.97 22.19
N ALA A 134 -4.63 5.10 20.97
CA ALA A 134 -5.54 4.14 20.38
C ALA A 134 -4.81 2.94 19.74
N GLY A 135 -3.49 3.05 19.52
CA GLY A 135 -2.73 2.03 18.79
C GLY A 135 -3.14 1.97 17.31
N SER A 136 -3.53 3.12 16.74
CA SER A 136 -3.99 3.22 15.35
C SER A 136 -3.13 4.13 14.51
N VAL A 137 -3.04 3.82 13.22
CA VAL A 137 -2.38 4.66 12.22
C VAL A 137 -3.29 4.78 11.02
N SER A 138 -3.57 6.03 10.66
CA SER A 138 -4.19 6.36 9.40
C SER A 138 -3.18 7.06 8.50
N SER A 139 -3.14 6.67 7.24
CA SER A 139 -2.30 7.29 6.23
C SER A 139 -3.01 7.30 4.89
N THR A 140 -2.84 8.40 4.17
CA THR A 140 -3.30 8.55 2.79
C THR A 140 -2.13 8.94 1.92
N GLY A 141 -2.08 8.42 0.70
CA GLY A 141 -1.02 8.73 -0.24
C GLY A 141 -1.27 8.15 -1.62
N ARG A 142 -0.24 8.17 -2.44
CA ARG A 142 -0.29 7.65 -3.82
C ARG A 142 0.88 6.72 -4.07
N CYS A 143 0.64 5.65 -4.81
CA CYS A 143 1.69 4.76 -5.29
C CYS A 143 1.71 4.77 -6.83
N MET A 144 2.87 4.40 -7.39
CA MET A 144 3.06 4.42 -8.84
C MET A 144 2.34 3.25 -9.50
N SER A 145 2.38 2.08 -8.87
CA SER A 145 1.72 0.87 -9.36
C SER A 145 1.35 -0.05 -8.20
N TYR A 146 0.46 -1.01 -8.45
CA TYR A 146 0.26 -2.13 -7.54
C TYR A 146 0.22 -3.45 -8.33
N THR A 147 0.60 -4.52 -7.65
CA THR A 147 0.55 -5.89 -8.16
C THR A 147 -0.14 -6.74 -7.10
N ALA A 148 -1.17 -7.48 -7.50
CA ALA A 148 -1.82 -8.46 -6.65
C ALA A 148 -1.52 -9.87 -7.19
N VAL A 149 -1.04 -10.76 -6.32
CA VAL A 149 -0.70 -12.17 -6.61
C VAL A 149 -1.52 -13.09 -5.72
#